data_AF-A0A938HRC0-F1
#
_entry.id   AF-A0A938HRC0-F1
#
_cell.length_a   1.000
_cell.length_b   1.000
_cell.length_c   1.000
_cell.angle_alpha   90.00
_cell.angle_beta   90.00
_cell.angle_gamma   90.00
#
_symmetry.space_group_name_H-M   'P 1'
#
loop_
_entity.id
_entity.type
_entity.pdbx_description
1 polymer ?
#
loop_
_entity_poly.entity_id
_entity_poly.type
_entity_poly.pdbx_seq_one_letter_code
_entity_poly.pdbx_strand_id
1 'polypeptide(L)' 'MDGNGRWARARDLPRIAGHRAGVDNVRRVIGHLLRRRV' A
#
# COMPACT_ATOMS: atom_id res chain seq x y z
N MET A 1 -5.52 4.14 -5.12
CA MET A 1 -5.18 4.46 -3.71
C MET A 1 -4.57 5.86 -3.68
N ASP A 2 -5.40 6.90 -3.78
CA ASP A 2 -4.92 8.28 -4.02
C ASP A 2 -4.35 8.96 -2.76
N GLY A 3 -4.17 8.18 -1.68
CA GLY A 3 -3.63 8.62 -0.41
C GLY A 3 -2.13 8.41 -0.25
N ASN A 4 -1.47 7.59 -1.07
CA ASN A 4 -0.10 7.14 -0.79
C ASN A 4 0.93 8.28 -0.79
N GLY A 5 0.79 9.24 -1.71
CA GLY A 5 1.65 10.44 -1.72
C GLY A 5 1.39 11.35 -0.52
N ARG A 6 0.13 11.50 -0.10
CA ARG A 6 -0.23 12.28 1.11
C ARG A 6 0.25 11.57 2.39
N TRP A 7 0.13 10.25 2.44
CA TRP A 7 0.62 9.41 3.53
C TRP A 7 2.13 9.53 3.69
N ALA A 8 2.90 9.54 2.59
CA ALA A 8 4.34 9.75 2.66
C ALA A 8 4.69 11.16 3.16
N ARG A 9 4.01 12.20 2.64
CA ARG A 9 4.22 13.59 3.08
C ARG A 9 3.90 13.81 4.55
N ALA A 10 2.82 13.22 5.06
CA ALA A 10 2.44 13.35 6.48
C ALA A 10 3.42 12.68 7.46
N ARG A 11 4.44 11.97 6.94
CA ARG A 11 5.45 11.24 7.71
C ARG A 11 6.87 11.72 7.37
N ASP A 12 6.98 12.84 6.65
CA ASP A 12 8.24 13.38 6.14
C ASP A 12 9.06 12.36 5.33
N LEU A 13 8.36 11.48 4.60
CA LEU A 13 8.97 10.47 3.75
C LEU A 13 8.95 10.87 2.27
N PRO A 14 9.94 10.43 1.47
CA PRO A 14 9.91 10.57 0.02
C PRO A 14 8.66 9.93 -0.58
N ARG A 15 8.14 10.50 -1.68
CA ARG A 15 6.93 10.01 -2.38
C ARG A 15 7.00 8.52 -2.75
N ILE A 16 8.20 8.01 -3.04
CA ILE A 16 8.44 6.60 -3.37
C ILE A 16 8.12 5.66 -2.19
N ALA A 17 8.26 6.12 -0.94
CA ALA A 17 7.89 5.33 0.23
C ALA A 17 6.37 5.04 0.26
N GLY A 18 5.56 6.03 -0.12
CA GLY A 18 4.12 5.84 -0.28
C GLY A 18 3.78 4.86 -1.40
N HIS A 19 4.54 4.85 -2.50
CA HIS A 19 4.31 3.88 -3.58
C HIS A 19 4.61 2.46 -3.11
N ARG A 20 5.74 2.24 -2.41
CA ARG A 20 6.08 0.95 -1.81
C ARG A 20 4.98 0.47 -0.84
N ALA A 21 4.55 1.34 0.07
CA ALA A 21 3.45 1.04 1.01
C ALA A 21 2.15 0.67 0.28
N GLY A 22 1.84 1.34 -0.82
CA GLY A 22 0.70 1.01 -1.68
C GLY A 22 0.78 -0.39 -2.28
N VAL A 23 1.94 -0.75 -2.83
CA VAL A 23 2.18 -2.08 -3.41
C VAL A 23 2.07 -3.17 -2.35
N ASP A 24 2.64 -2.95 -1.17
CA ASP A 24 2.60 -3.92 -0.08
C ASP A 24 1.17 -4.15 0.43
N ASN A 25 0.35 -3.09 0.48
CA ASN A 25 -1.06 -3.20 0.82
C ASN A 25 -1.83 -4.04 -0.21
N VAL A 26 -1.64 -3.76 -1.50
CA VAL A 26 -2.26 -4.54 -2.58
C VAL A 26 -1.87 -6.03 -2.50
N ARG A 27 -0.58 -6.33 -2.30
CA ARG A 27 -0.10 -7.71 -2.12
C ARG A 27 -0.76 -8.41 -0.94
N ARG A 28 -0.92 -7.71 0.19
CA ARG A 28 -1.59 -8.26 1.38
C ARG A 28 -3.06 -8.59 1.10
N VAL A 29 -3.78 -7.70 0.43
CA VAL A 29 -5.20 -7.92 0.07
C VAL A 29 -5.34 -9.10 -0.87
N ILE A 30 -4.53 -9.14 -1.94
CA ILE A 30 -4.53 -10.27 -2.89
C ILE A 30 -4.19 -11.58 -2.17
N GLY A 31 -3.12 -11.59 -1.36
CA GLY A 31 -2.74 -12.77 -0.59
C GLY A 31 -3.84 -13.24 0.36
N HIS A 32 -4.64 -12.32 0.91
CA HIS A 32 -5.80 -12.67 1.74
C HIS A 32 -6.93 -13.28 0.93
N LEU A 33 -7.23 -12.74 -0.26
CA LEU A 33 -8.23 -13.30 -1.17
C LEU A 33 -7.84 -14.71 -1.65
N LEU A 34 -6.56 -14.92 -1.99
CA LEU A 34 -6.05 -16.23 -2.41
C LEU A 34 -6.09 -17.28 -1.29
N ARG A 35 -5.89 -16.89 -0.03
CA ARG A 35 -6.02 -17.78 1.13
C ARG A 35 -7.47 -18.07 1.50
N ARG A 36 -8.40 -17.16 1.17
CA ARG A 36 -9.84 -17.33 1.38
C ARG A 36 -10.52 -17.98 0.18
N ARG A 37 -9.96 -19.07 -0.36
CA ARG A 37 -10.63 -19.85 -1.42
C ARG A 37 -12.09 -20.08 -1.01
N VAL A 38 -13.00 -19.44 -1.74
CA VAL A 38 -14.41 -19.81 -1.84
C VAL A 38 -14.48 -21.09 -2.66
#